data_AF-A0A1I0LV68-F1
#
_entry.id   AF-A0A1I0LV68-F1
#
_cell.length_a   1.000
_cell.length_b   1.000
_cell.length_c   1.000
_cell.angle_alpha   90.00
_cell.angle_beta   90.00
_cell.angle_gamma   90.00
#
_symmetry.space_group_name_H-M   'P 1'
#
loop_
_entity.id
_entity.type
_entity.pdbx_description
1 polymer ?
#
loop_
_entity_poly.entity_id
_entity_poly.type
_entity_poly.pdbx_seq_one_letter_code
_entity_poly.pdbx_strand_id
1 'polypeptide(L)'
;MRWHTTDYLNRDDDPRPGRRVHRGFWLEELPRLMLVCRLRGHRPVVDGYGPTPPGTGAARWVVCDRCGVRPEPQGRLDPDGWRIGQPYDGPYAGEEMNDPLLRTLLGPGNTFVRGGMHLPGTWPGKPTGTLGGELVIGKTWDLLSVQVKVGNAGSEHVLAAHLGVWPFGILYLHTERFGTWLQRRLNPTGYESRVIGLDIGGWKIRTQVWARRDHWSRDDPWWMHGRISLDLVEKVFGRKRYSYTDHDTSDGLVCLGNGEVHPVRLTLQRQRLGRPRLEWRARYSWVVEWVAADSEGIPVRPGRGTVSAAVEVDDDAVTSGQWGPAARAAIAEKIAQERARYGYRAPTGTEN
;
A
#
# COMPACT_ATOMS: atom_id res chain seq x y z
N MET A 1 30.57 -15.24 3.93
CA MET A 1 29.42 -15.10 4.83
C MET A 1 29.77 -14.02 5.83
N ARG A 2 28.96 -12.97 5.90
CA ARG A 2 29.19 -11.83 6.79
C ARG A 2 27.97 -11.65 7.68
N TRP A 3 28.20 -11.28 8.93
CA TRP A 3 27.15 -10.98 9.88
C TRP A 3 27.31 -9.55 10.37
N HIS A 4 26.22 -8.80 10.43
CA HIS A 4 26.21 -7.49 11.07
C HIS A 4 24.93 -7.27 11.86
N THR A 5 25.01 -6.40 12.87
CA THR A 5 23.88 -6.04 13.73
C THR A 5 23.79 -4.53 13.86
N THR A 6 22.59 -4.01 13.90
CA THR A 6 22.31 -2.58 14.14
C THR A 6 21.50 -2.45 15.41
N ASP A 7 21.98 -1.63 16.34
CA ASP A 7 21.22 -1.28 17.54
C ASP A 7 20.34 -0.07 17.25
N TYR A 8 19.04 -0.32 17.10
CA TYR A 8 18.08 0.74 16.77
C TYR A 8 17.70 1.59 17.98
N LEU A 9 17.93 1.11 19.22
CA LEU A 9 17.65 1.92 20.41
C LEU A 9 18.53 3.17 20.47
N ASN A 10 19.76 3.08 19.97
CA ASN A 10 20.73 4.18 20.00
C ASN A 10 20.74 5.01 18.72
N ARG A 11 20.00 4.61 17.69
CA ARG A 11 20.00 5.23 16.36
C ARG A 11 18.72 6.02 16.07
N ASP A 12 17.60 5.62 16.66
CA ASP A 12 16.33 6.33 16.50
C ASP A 12 16.30 7.56 17.42
N ASP A 13 16.16 8.77 16.87
CA ASP A 13 16.07 10.03 17.62
C ASP A 13 14.81 10.13 18.52
N ASP A 14 13.87 9.18 18.38
CA ASP A 14 12.66 9.06 19.19
C ASP A 14 12.61 7.69 19.91
N PRO A 15 13.28 7.55 21.07
CA PRO A 15 13.26 6.32 21.84
C PRO A 15 11.85 6.11 22.41
N ARG A 16 11.06 5.25 21.76
CA ARG A 16 9.74 4.87 22.26
C ARG A 16 9.87 4.27 23.67
N PRO A 17 9.23 4.86 24.70
CA PRO A 17 9.42 4.43 26.08
C PRO A 17 8.99 2.96 26.30
N GLY A 18 9.75 2.24 27.12
CA GLY A 18 9.45 0.87 27.53
C GLY A 18 10.04 -0.25 26.66
N ARG A 19 10.76 0.05 25.57
CA ARG A 19 11.58 -0.92 24.84
C ARG A 19 12.89 -1.17 25.58
N ARG A 20 13.26 -2.44 25.75
CA ARG A 20 14.52 -2.89 26.37
C ARG A 20 15.55 -3.36 25.34
N VAL A 21 15.09 -3.94 24.23
CA VAL A 21 15.92 -4.39 23.11
C VAL A 21 15.22 -4.01 21.81
N HIS A 22 15.96 -3.44 20.85
CA HIS A 22 15.49 -3.20 19.48
C HIS A 22 16.73 -3.34 18.58
N ARG A 23 16.94 -4.54 18.03
CA ARG A 23 18.17 -4.87 17.31
C ARG A 23 17.86 -5.54 15.98
N GLY A 24 18.34 -4.93 14.90
CA GLY A 24 18.38 -5.53 13.58
C GLY A 24 19.61 -6.42 13.43
N PHE A 25 19.49 -7.48 12.63
CA PHE A 25 20.59 -8.36 12.30
C PHE A 25 20.47 -8.88 10.87
N TRP A 26 21.62 -9.06 10.21
CA TRP A 26 21.69 -9.55 8.83
C TRP A 26 22.80 -10.57 8.67
N LEU A 27 22.48 -11.60 7.91
CA LEU A 27 23.38 -12.62 7.44
C LEU A 27 23.50 -12.51 5.92
N GLU A 28 24.63 -11.99 5.48
CA GLU A 28 24.94 -11.70 4.09
C GLU A 28 25.78 -12.81 3.46
N GLU A 29 25.83 -12.79 2.12
CA GLU A 29 26.58 -13.73 1.30
C GLU A 29 26.15 -15.19 1.48
N LEU A 30 24.88 -15.44 1.83
CA LEU A 30 24.36 -16.80 1.97
C LEU A 30 24.26 -17.46 0.60
N PRO A 31 24.82 -18.67 0.42
CA PRO A 31 24.72 -19.38 -0.85
C PRO A 31 23.25 -19.66 -1.17
N ARG A 32 22.82 -19.32 -2.39
CA ARG A 32 21.44 -19.59 -2.81
C ARG A 32 21.20 -21.07 -3.07
N LEU A 33 20.03 -21.53 -2.63
CA LEU A 33 19.49 -22.84 -3.01
C LEU A 33 19.09 -22.82 -4.49
N MET A 34 19.90 -23.44 -5.34
CA MET A 34 19.73 -23.44 -6.80
C MET A 34 19.84 -24.84 -7.40
N LEU A 35 19.50 -25.88 -6.65
CA LEU A 35 19.68 -27.26 -7.09
C LEU A 35 19.10 -27.50 -8.49
N VAL A 36 17.88 -27.03 -8.74
CA VAL A 36 17.20 -27.18 -10.03
C VAL A 36 17.90 -26.42 -11.16
N CYS A 37 18.39 -25.20 -10.91
CA CYS A 37 19.09 -24.42 -11.94
C CYS A 37 20.47 -24.97 -12.25
N ARG A 38 21.17 -25.55 -11.26
CA ARG A 38 22.45 -26.23 -11.49
C ARG A 38 22.29 -27.48 -12.36
N LEU A 39 21.15 -28.16 -12.26
CA LEU A 39 20.87 -29.37 -13.03
C LEU A 39 20.27 -29.10 -14.42
N ARG A 40 19.40 -28.10 -14.55
CA ARG A 40 18.60 -27.86 -15.77
C ARG A 40 18.86 -26.50 -16.42
N GLY A 41 19.90 -25.79 -15.98
CA GLY A 41 20.16 -24.42 -16.39
C GLY A 41 19.18 -23.41 -15.79
N HIS A 42 19.47 -22.13 -16.00
CA HIS A 42 18.55 -21.05 -15.67
C HIS A 42 17.43 -20.98 -16.73
N ARG A 43 16.21 -20.69 -16.28
CA ARG A 43 15.06 -20.38 -17.16
C ARG A 43 14.81 -18.88 -17.16
N PRO A 44 15.17 -18.15 -18.22
CA PRO A 44 15.04 -16.69 -18.25
C PRO A 44 13.60 -16.25 -18.49
N VAL A 45 13.14 -15.31 -17.68
CA VAL A 45 11.82 -14.66 -17.83
C VAL A 45 11.96 -13.16 -17.56
N VAL A 46 11.06 -12.39 -18.15
CA VAL A 46 10.93 -10.96 -17.93
C VAL A 46 10.24 -10.71 -16.60
N ASP A 47 10.78 -9.77 -15.84
CA ASP A 47 10.28 -9.26 -14.57
C ASP A 47 10.41 -7.74 -14.55
N GLY A 48 9.92 -7.09 -13.50
CA GLY A 48 9.95 -5.63 -13.40
C GLY A 48 8.70 -5.04 -12.76
N TYR A 49 8.75 -3.76 -12.45
CA TYR A 49 7.58 -3.01 -11.95
C TYR A 49 7.13 -1.97 -12.98
N GLY A 50 5.84 -1.66 -12.96
CA GLY A 50 5.22 -0.58 -13.74
C GLY A 50 5.78 0.80 -13.37
N PRO A 51 5.40 1.87 -14.09
CA PRO A 51 6.01 3.18 -13.89
C PRO A 51 5.73 3.72 -12.48
N THR A 52 6.68 4.48 -11.93
CA THR A 52 6.52 5.24 -10.68
C THR A 52 7.45 6.45 -10.80
N PRO A 53 6.99 7.71 -10.96
CA PRO A 53 5.64 8.29 -11.13
C PRO A 53 5.15 8.36 -12.61
N PRO A 54 3.98 8.97 -12.90
CA PRO A 54 3.53 9.26 -14.27
C PRO A 54 4.61 9.97 -15.09
N GLY A 55 4.84 9.52 -16.32
CA GLY A 55 5.91 10.05 -17.18
C GLY A 55 7.27 9.36 -17.03
N THR A 56 7.44 8.42 -16.10
CA THR A 56 8.61 7.54 -16.08
C THR A 56 8.35 6.26 -16.86
N GLY A 57 9.31 5.81 -17.67
CA GLY A 57 9.24 4.50 -18.31
C GLY A 57 9.40 3.40 -17.28
N ALA A 58 8.45 2.46 -17.23
CA ALA A 58 8.55 1.28 -16.38
C ALA A 58 9.88 0.54 -16.62
N ALA A 59 10.44 -0.07 -15.58
CA ALA A 59 11.65 -0.87 -15.73
C ALA A 59 11.27 -2.34 -15.88
N ARG A 60 11.69 -2.96 -16.97
CA ARG A 60 11.68 -4.42 -17.13
C ARG A 60 13.12 -4.93 -17.08
N TRP A 61 13.28 -6.17 -16.62
CA TRP A 61 14.58 -6.81 -16.51
C TRP A 61 14.45 -8.33 -16.55
N VAL A 62 15.58 -9.03 -16.68
CA VAL A 62 15.61 -10.50 -16.79
C VAL A 62 15.94 -11.15 -15.47
N VAL A 63 15.33 -12.30 -15.22
CA VAL A 63 15.49 -13.08 -14.00
C VAL A 63 15.30 -14.55 -14.31
N CYS A 64 15.79 -15.42 -13.43
CA CYS A 64 15.50 -16.83 -13.52
C CYS A 64 14.14 -17.15 -12.87
N ASP A 65 13.21 -17.74 -13.60
CA ASP A 65 11.91 -18.21 -13.10
C ASP A 65 12.03 -19.23 -11.96
N ARG A 66 13.08 -20.07 -12.03
CA ARG A 66 13.28 -21.20 -11.10
C ARG A 66 13.91 -20.79 -9.77
N CYS A 67 14.93 -19.92 -9.77
CA CYS A 67 15.66 -19.54 -8.55
C CYS A 67 15.60 -18.05 -8.22
N GLY A 68 14.99 -17.23 -9.09
CA GLY A 68 14.89 -15.78 -8.92
C GLY A 68 16.23 -15.03 -8.93
N VAL A 69 17.33 -15.70 -9.30
CA VAL A 69 18.63 -15.03 -9.54
C VAL A 69 18.48 -14.12 -10.74
N ARG A 70 19.25 -13.02 -10.73
CA ARG A 70 19.26 -12.05 -11.81
C ARG A 70 20.65 -12.06 -12.48
N PRO A 71 20.73 -11.80 -13.78
CA PRO A 71 22.00 -11.62 -14.47
C PRO A 71 22.71 -10.35 -13.99
N GLU A 72 24.03 -10.31 -14.15
CA GLU A 72 24.86 -9.14 -13.81
C GLU A 72 25.70 -8.71 -15.03
N PRO A 73 25.53 -7.47 -15.53
CA PRO A 73 24.56 -6.45 -15.11
C PRO A 73 23.10 -6.86 -15.36
N GLN A 74 22.16 -6.21 -14.67
CA GLN A 74 20.73 -6.56 -14.73
C GLN A 74 20.08 -6.35 -16.11
N GLY A 75 20.61 -5.40 -16.87
CA GLY A 75 19.97 -4.85 -18.05
C GLY A 75 18.70 -4.04 -17.75
N ARG A 76 18.18 -3.37 -18.77
CA ARG A 76 16.92 -2.62 -18.78
C ARG A 76 16.20 -2.92 -20.08
N LEU A 77 15.05 -3.57 -19.98
CA LEU A 77 14.17 -3.91 -21.09
C LEU A 77 13.04 -2.88 -21.21
N ASP A 78 12.56 -2.70 -22.44
CA ASP A 78 11.42 -1.84 -22.75
C ASP A 78 10.09 -2.52 -22.32
N PRO A 79 9.28 -1.87 -21.46
CA PRO A 79 7.95 -2.34 -21.08
C PRO A 79 7.00 -2.64 -22.25
N ASP A 80 7.11 -1.90 -23.34
CA ASP A 80 6.20 -2.04 -24.49
C ASP A 80 6.51 -3.31 -25.29
N GLY A 81 7.78 -3.73 -25.29
CA GLY A 81 8.24 -4.95 -25.96
C GLY A 81 8.24 -6.21 -25.09
N TRP A 82 8.29 -6.06 -23.75
CA TRP A 82 8.52 -7.19 -22.84
C TRP A 82 7.51 -7.22 -21.68
N ARG A 83 6.63 -8.22 -21.70
CA ARG A 83 5.60 -8.40 -20.66
C ARG A 83 6.12 -9.21 -19.47
N ILE A 84 5.70 -8.85 -18.26
CA ILE A 84 6.07 -9.59 -17.04
C ILE A 84 5.61 -11.05 -17.16
N GLY A 85 6.51 -11.99 -16.85
CA GLY A 85 6.26 -13.44 -16.93
C GLY A 85 6.55 -14.05 -18.30
N GLN A 86 6.78 -13.25 -19.34
CA GLN A 86 7.17 -13.74 -20.66
C GLN A 86 8.56 -14.41 -20.58
N PRO A 87 8.78 -15.57 -21.25
CA PRO A 87 10.13 -16.08 -21.46
C PRO A 87 11.00 -15.03 -22.14
N TYR A 88 12.21 -14.82 -21.62
CA TYR A 88 13.15 -13.91 -22.26
C TYR A 88 14.03 -14.69 -23.25
N ASP A 89 13.86 -14.38 -24.53
CA ASP A 89 14.58 -14.93 -25.68
C ASP A 89 15.53 -13.92 -26.33
N GLY A 90 15.73 -12.75 -25.69
CA GLY A 90 16.65 -11.72 -26.15
C GLY A 90 18.12 -12.01 -25.82
N PRO A 91 19.03 -11.17 -26.32
CA PRO A 91 20.47 -11.37 -26.20
C PRO A 91 21.03 -11.00 -24.82
N TYR A 92 22.03 -11.74 -24.36
CA TYR A 92 22.82 -11.41 -23.18
C TYR A 92 24.12 -10.67 -23.54
N ALA A 93 24.55 -9.74 -22.68
CA ALA A 93 25.85 -9.11 -22.80
C ALA A 93 26.96 -10.13 -22.55
N GLY A 94 27.86 -10.30 -23.53
CA GLY A 94 29.04 -11.16 -23.42
C GLY A 94 28.89 -12.58 -23.98
N GLU A 95 27.71 -13.00 -24.45
CA GLU A 95 27.65 -14.07 -25.46
C GLU A 95 28.28 -13.51 -26.74
N GLU A 96 29.11 -14.30 -27.44
CA GLU A 96 29.82 -13.83 -28.64
C GLU A 96 28.83 -13.12 -29.58
N MET A 97 29.00 -11.79 -29.69
CA MET A 97 28.25 -10.88 -30.57
C MET A 97 28.62 -11.11 -32.06
N ASN A 98 28.67 -12.37 -32.46
CA ASN A 98 29.01 -12.83 -33.81
C ASN A 98 27.76 -13.14 -34.65
N ASP A 99 26.56 -13.02 -34.08
CA ASP A 99 25.32 -13.19 -34.86
C ASP A 99 25.06 -11.96 -35.76
N PRO A 100 25.08 -12.11 -37.10
CA PRO A 100 24.84 -11.03 -38.05
C PRO A 100 23.50 -10.31 -37.83
N LEU A 101 22.48 -11.05 -37.35
CA LEU A 101 21.15 -10.53 -37.08
C LEU A 101 21.15 -9.51 -35.93
N LEU A 102 22.00 -9.73 -34.93
CA LEU A 102 22.19 -8.84 -33.79
C LEU A 102 22.90 -7.55 -34.17
N ARG A 103 23.86 -7.59 -35.11
CA ARG A 103 24.48 -6.38 -35.67
C ARG A 103 23.48 -5.53 -36.46
N THR A 104 22.53 -6.17 -37.15
CA THR A 104 21.43 -5.48 -37.83
C THR A 104 20.42 -4.90 -36.84
N LEU A 105 20.15 -5.60 -35.73
CA LEU A 105 19.26 -5.14 -34.64
C LEU A 105 19.87 -4.00 -33.80
N LEU A 106 21.19 -3.97 -33.63
CA LEU A 106 21.92 -2.95 -32.86
C LEU A 106 22.53 -1.84 -33.74
N GLY A 107 22.33 -1.90 -35.05
CA GLY A 107 22.87 -0.93 -36.00
C GLY A 107 22.31 0.49 -35.81
N PRO A 108 23.03 1.53 -36.29
CA PRO A 108 22.70 2.95 -36.03
C PRO A 108 21.33 3.43 -36.56
N GLY A 109 20.64 2.60 -37.36
CA GLY A 109 19.29 2.86 -37.86
C GLY A 109 18.15 2.21 -37.06
N ASN A 110 18.45 1.37 -36.05
CA ASN A 110 17.43 0.65 -35.31
C ASN A 110 17.01 1.41 -34.04
N THR A 111 15.71 1.68 -33.90
CA THR A 111 15.11 2.41 -32.78
C THR A 111 15.31 1.73 -31.42
N PHE A 112 15.65 0.44 -31.42
CA PHE A 112 15.95 -0.37 -30.23
C PHE A 112 17.10 0.16 -29.36
N VAL A 113 18.12 0.80 -29.96
CA VAL A 113 19.32 1.26 -29.23
C VAL A 113 19.20 2.73 -28.76
N ARG A 114 18.30 3.52 -29.35
CA ARG A 114 18.17 4.96 -29.05
C ARG A 114 17.58 5.27 -27.67
N GLY A 115 17.00 4.29 -26.98
CA GLY A 115 16.32 4.47 -25.68
C GLY A 115 17.15 4.19 -24.41
N GLY A 116 18.45 3.86 -24.52
CA GLY A 116 19.26 3.52 -23.34
C GLY A 116 18.97 2.12 -22.76
N MET A 117 18.63 1.15 -23.63
CA MET A 117 18.58 -0.27 -23.23
C MET A 117 19.97 -0.77 -22.87
N HIS A 118 20.11 -1.30 -21.67
CA HIS A 118 21.29 -2.08 -21.27
C HIS A 118 20.92 -3.55 -21.38
N LEU A 119 21.71 -4.36 -22.08
CA LEU A 119 21.46 -5.79 -22.16
C LEU A 119 21.74 -6.46 -20.80
N PRO A 120 20.97 -7.50 -20.42
CA PRO A 120 21.29 -8.32 -19.24
C PRO A 120 22.61 -9.05 -19.46
N GLY A 121 23.48 -9.11 -18.45
CA GLY A 121 24.75 -9.84 -18.50
C GLY A 121 24.64 -11.32 -18.19
N THR A 122 25.75 -11.96 -17.86
CA THR A 122 25.74 -13.39 -17.56
C THR A 122 25.12 -13.69 -16.20
N TRP A 123 24.69 -14.95 -16.00
CA TRP A 123 24.27 -15.40 -14.67
C TRP A 123 25.48 -15.37 -13.72
N PRO A 124 25.35 -14.81 -12.51
CA PRO A 124 26.44 -14.80 -11.54
C PRO A 124 26.86 -16.23 -11.20
N GLY A 125 28.16 -16.52 -11.24
CA GLY A 125 28.68 -17.88 -10.99
C GLY A 125 28.49 -18.36 -9.54
N LYS A 126 28.40 -17.42 -8.58
CA LYS A 126 28.18 -17.70 -7.15
C LYS A 126 27.12 -16.76 -6.58
N PRO A 127 25.84 -16.94 -6.92
CA PRO A 127 24.81 -16.04 -6.45
C PRO A 127 24.57 -16.25 -4.97
N THR A 128 24.61 -15.15 -4.25
CA THR A 128 24.35 -15.09 -2.82
C THR A 128 23.02 -14.40 -2.54
N GLY A 129 22.62 -14.41 -1.27
CA GLY A 129 21.49 -13.65 -0.78
C GLY A 129 21.71 -13.21 0.66
N THR A 130 20.73 -12.48 1.17
CA THR A 130 20.74 -11.93 2.51
C THR A 130 19.47 -12.35 3.22
N LEU A 131 19.65 -12.81 4.47
CA LEU A 131 18.57 -12.97 5.43
C LEU A 131 18.75 -11.89 6.48
N GLY A 132 17.66 -11.23 6.83
CA GLY A 132 17.66 -10.21 7.87
C GLY A 132 16.58 -10.52 8.89
N GLY A 133 16.65 -9.81 10.00
CA GLY A 133 15.63 -9.86 11.02
C GLY A 133 15.79 -8.74 12.02
N GLU A 134 14.78 -8.63 12.86
CA GLU A 134 14.71 -7.64 13.92
C GLU A 134 14.16 -8.31 15.18
N LEU A 135 14.82 -8.09 16.31
CA LEU A 135 14.37 -8.51 17.61
C LEU A 135 13.98 -7.30 18.43
N VAL A 136 12.74 -7.30 18.93
CA VAL A 136 12.22 -6.25 19.81
C VAL A 136 11.71 -6.84 21.11
N ILE A 137 12.27 -6.41 22.24
CA ILE A 137 11.86 -6.83 23.59
C ILE A 137 11.50 -5.59 24.39
N GLY A 138 10.43 -5.68 25.18
CA GLY A 138 9.85 -4.55 25.90
C GLY A 138 8.84 -3.81 25.05
N LYS A 139 7.74 -3.37 25.69
CA LYS A 139 6.43 -2.92 25.17
C LYS A 139 5.30 -3.91 25.49
N THR A 140 4.12 -3.38 25.79
CA THR A 140 2.85 -4.12 25.73
C THR A 140 2.40 -4.21 24.28
N TRP A 141 2.50 -5.40 23.70
CA TRP A 141 1.97 -5.74 22.38
C TRP A 141 0.60 -6.37 22.54
N ASP A 142 -0.07 -6.62 21.42
CA ASP A 142 -1.13 -7.61 21.38
C ASP A 142 -0.61 -8.97 21.91
N LEU A 143 -1.48 -9.78 22.51
CA LEU A 143 -1.12 -11.02 23.22
C LEU A 143 -0.28 -11.97 22.34
N LEU A 144 -0.70 -12.12 21.08
CA LEU A 144 -0.03 -12.93 20.07
C LEU A 144 -0.21 -12.26 18.70
N SER A 145 0.85 -12.15 17.91
CA SER A 145 0.78 -11.67 16.54
C SER A 145 1.70 -12.53 15.67
N VAL A 146 1.14 -13.20 14.68
CA VAL A 146 1.88 -13.99 13.70
C VAL A 146 1.50 -13.49 12.33
N GLN A 147 2.47 -13.18 11.48
CA GLN A 147 2.19 -12.88 10.09
C GLN A 147 3.29 -13.45 9.21
N VAL A 148 2.90 -13.96 8.05
CA VAL A 148 3.77 -14.33 6.95
C VAL A 148 3.37 -13.48 5.76
N LYS A 149 4.35 -12.80 5.19
CA LYS A 149 4.24 -11.96 4.00
C LYS A 149 4.88 -12.69 2.82
N VAL A 150 4.14 -12.72 1.71
CA VAL A 150 4.66 -13.01 0.38
C VAL A 150 4.69 -11.70 -0.40
N GLY A 151 5.89 -11.23 -0.72
CA GLY A 151 6.11 -9.99 -1.44
C GLY A 151 5.48 -9.96 -2.83
N ASN A 152 5.37 -8.76 -3.39
CA ASN A 152 5.17 -8.54 -4.82
C ASN A 152 6.51 -8.56 -5.56
N ALA A 153 6.45 -8.54 -6.90
CA ALA A 153 7.62 -8.28 -7.72
C ALA A 153 8.16 -6.87 -7.41
N GLY A 154 9.38 -6.79 -6.87
CA GLY A 154 9.99 -5.53 -6.44
C GLY A 154 9.86 -5.20 -4.95
N SER A 155 9.24 -6.05 -4.14
CA SER A 155 9.27 -5.88 -2.68
C SER A 155 10.71 -5.90 -2.17
N GLU A 156 11.05 -4.99 -1.25
CA GLU A 156 12.33 -5.01 -0.52
C GLU A 156 12.54 -6.37 0.15
N HIS A 157 11.50 -6.85 0.84
CA HIS A 157 11.47 -8.16 1.48
C HIS A 157 10.53 -9.10 0.76
N VAL A 158 11.10 -10.06 0.05
CA VAL A 158 10.40 -11.02 -0.82
C VAL A 158 9.54 -11.98 -0.02
N LEU A 159 10.05 -12.46 1.11
CA LEU A 159 9.30 -13.19 2.13
C LEU A 159 9.62 -12.54 3.46
N ALA A 160 8.62 -12.40 4.31
CA ALA A 160 8.86 -11.98 5.68
C ALA A 160 7.93 -12.71 6.61
N ALA A 161 8.33 -12.86 7.86
CA ALA A 161 7.48 -13.36 8.91
C ALA A 161 7.75 -12.59 10.19
N HIS A 162 6.70 -12.36 10.99
CA HIS A 162 6.89 -11.97 12.38
C HIS A 162 6.18 -12.92 13.32
N LEU A 163 6.75 -13.08 14.51
CA LEU A 163 6.17 -13.71 15.66
C LEU A 163 6.32 -12.76 16.84
N GLY A 164 5.20 -12.24 17.32
CA GLY A 164 5.09 -11.46 18.54
C GLY A 164 4.34 -12.25 19.59
N VAL A 165 4.92 -12.37 20.78
CA VAL A 165 4.27 -13.02 21.93
C VAL A 165 4.48 -12.13 23.14
N TRP A 166 3.39 -11.71 23.78
CA TRP A 166 3.49 -11.02 25.05
C TRP A 166 3.74 -12.02 26.20
N PRO A 167 4.65 -11.75 27.13
CA PRO A 167 5.48 -10.56 27.29
C PRO A 167 6.89 -10.65 26.65
N PHE A 168 7.19 -11.71 25.90
CA PHE A 168 8.55 -12.06 25.46
C PHE A 168 9.13 -11.13 24.39
N GLY A 169 8.30 -10.57 23.51
CA GLY A 169 8.75 -9.64 22.47
C GLY A 169 8.29 -10.03 21.07
N ILE A 170 8.91 -9.42 20.07
CA ILE A 170 8.67 -9.67 18.64
C ILE A 170 9.96 -10.05 17.96
N LEU A 171 9.92 -11.14 17.20
CA LEU A 171 10.93 -11.53 16.23
C LEU A 171 10.37 -11.32 14.83
N TYR A 172 10.99 -10.44 14.06
CA TYR A 172 10.77 -10.29 12.64
C TYR A 172 11.92 -10.95 11.89
N LEU A 173 11.60 -11.71 10.86
CA LEU A 173 12.55 -12.34 9.95
C LEU A 173 12.13 -11.98 8.54
N HIS A 174 13.09 -11.63 7.70
CA HIS A 174 12.83 -11.34 6.32
C HIS A 174 13.93 -11.90 5.43
N THR A 175 13.52 -12.24 4.22
CA THR A 175 14.41 -12.59 3.14
C THR A 175 14.47 -11.38 2.23
N GLU A 176 15.67 -10.89 1.93
CA GLU A 176 15.82 -9.85 0.93
C GLU A 176 15.47 -10.42 -0.44
N ARG A 177 16.47 -10.81 -1.24
CA ARG A 177 16.23 -11.49 -2.52
C ARG A 177 16.16 -13.01 -2.39
N PHE A 178 16.29 -13.57 -1.19
CA PHE A 178 16.16 -15.01 -0.97
C PHE A 178 14.67 -15.39 -1.10
N GLY A 179 14.34 -16.54 -1.71
CA GLY A 179 12.94 -16.96 -1.85
C GLY A 179 12.13 -16.32 -2.98
N THR A 180 12.74 -15.55 -3.88
CA THR A 180 12.04 -14.92 -5.04
C THR A 180 11.32 -15.94 -5.92
N TRP A 181 11.85 -17.14 -6.06
CA TRP A 181 11.17 -18.22 -6.79
C TRP A 181 9.83 -18.62 -6.14
N LEU A 182 9.78 -18.68 -4.81
CA LEU A 182 8.57 -19.05 -4.07
C LEU A 182 7.58 -17.89 -4.12
N GLN A 183 8.06 -16.66 -3.92
CA GLN A 183 7.26 -15.46 -4.05
C GLN A 183 6.55 -15.39 -5.40
N ARG A 184 7.25 -15.69 -6.51
CA ARG A 184 6.63 -15.67 -7.84
C ARG A 184 5.60 -16.75 -8.07
N ARG A 185 5.83 -17.96 -7.55
CA ARG A 185 4.84 -19.03 -7.65
C ARG A 185 3.56 -18.69 -6.92
N LEU A 186 3.69 -18.03 -5.78
CA LEU A 186 2.55 -17.70 -4.93
C LEU A 186 1.88 -16.37 -5.33
N ASN A 187 2.65 -15.35 -5.74
CA ASN A 187 2.16 -14.02 -6.10
C ASN A 187 2.80 -13.52 -7.42
N PRO A 188 2.44 -14.11 -8.58
CA PRO A 188 3.11 -13.87 -9.87
C PRO A 188 2.80 -12.51 -10.50
N THR A 189 1.59 -11.97 -10.29
CA THR A 189 1.04 -10.85 -11.08
C THR A 189 0.61 -9.66 -10.23
N GLY A 190 0.74 -9.74 -8.90
CA GLY A 190 0.25 -8.71 -7.99
C GLY A 190 1.25 -7.56 -7.77
N TYR A 191 0.77 -6.32 -7.87
CA TYR A 191 1.47 -5.13 -7.35
C TYR A 191 1.47 -5.05 -5.83
N GLU A 192 0.65 -5.86 -5.17
CA GLU A 192 0.47 -5.84 -3.73
C GLU A 192 1.09 -7.09 -3.13
N SER A 193 1.79 -6.91 -2.01
CA SER A 193 2.23 -8.03 -1.19
C SER A 193 1.01 -8.72 -0.55
N ARG A 194 1.10 -10.04 -0.41
CA ARG A 194 0.07 -10.87 0.21
C ARG A 194 0.49 -11.24 1.63
N VAL A 195 -0.48 -11.30 2.54
CA VAL A 195 -0.23 -11.68 3.94
C VAL A 195 -1.18 -12.78 4.39
N ILE A 196 -0.63 -13.67 5.21
CA ILE A 196 -1.38 -14.60 6.03
C ILE A 196 -1.02 -14.25 7.47
N GLY A 197 -1.99 -13.91 8.30
CA GLY A 197 -1.72 -13.46 9.67
C GLY A 197 -2.82 -13.79 10.65
N LEU A 198 -2.42 -13.89 11.90
CA LEU A 198 -3.26 -14.06 13.08
C LEU A 198 -2.79 -13.06 14.13
N ASP A 199 -3.69 -12.22 14.59
CA ASP A 199 -3.42 -11.22 15.60
C ASP A 199 -4.48 -11.33 16.71
N ILE A 200 -4.03 -11.55 17.94
CA ILE A 200 -4.85 -11.71 19.12
C ILE A 200 -4.46 -10.61 20.10
N GLY A 201 -5.34 -9.65 20.30
CA GLY A 201 -5.09 -8.54 21.22
C GLY A 201 -6.24 -7.55 21.26
N GLY A 202 -6.24 -6.68 22.27
CA GLY A 202 -7.31 -5.70 22.48
C GLY A 202 -8.72 -6.31 22.47
N TRP A 203 -8.89 -7.49 23.08
CA TRP A 203 -10.12 -8.30 23.08
C TRP A 203 -10.63 -8.66 21.67
N LYS A 204 -9.74 -8.88 20.71
CA LYS A 204 -10.09 -9.22 19.33
C LYS A 204 -9.14 -10.28 18.79
N ILE A 205 -9.66 -11.12 17.91
CA ILE A 205 -8.89 -12.01 17.04
C ILE A 205 -9.09 -11.49 15.62
N ARG A 206 -8.00 -11.13 14.95
CA ARG A 206 -7.99 -10.77 13.53
C ARG A 206 -7.27 -11.85 12.76
N THR A 207 -7.86 -12.26 11.65
CA THR A 207 -7.23 -13.19 10.72
C THR A 207 -7.12 -12.52 9.37
N GLN A 208 -6.00 -12.76 8.71
CA GLN A 208 -5.76 -12.38 7.33
C GLN A 208 -5.39 -13.65 6.59
N VAL A 209 -6.10 -13.98 5.53
CA VAL A 209 -5.81 -15.14 4.70
C VAL A 209 -5.61 -14.64 3.29
N TRP A 210 -4.36 -14.66 2.81
CA TRP A 210 -4.00 -14.17 1.48
C TRP A 210 -4.45 -12.72 1.19
N ALA A 211 -4.57 -11.90 2.24
CA ALA A 211 -5.01 -10.52 2.15
C ALA A 211 -3.93 -9.62 1.54
N ARG A 212 -4.32 -8.46 1.03
CA ARG A 212 -3.39 -7.41 0.56
C ARG A 212 -2.77 -6.74 1.80
N ARG A 213 -1.44 -6.54 1.84
CA ARG A 213 -0.74 -6.08 3.06
C ARG A 213 -1.17 -4.68 3.52
N ASP A 214 -1.20 -3.73 2.60
CA ASP A 214 -1.33 -2.29 2.88
C ASP A 214 -2.61 -1.70 2.26
N HIS A 215 -3.53 -2.57 1.84
CA HIS A 215 -4.77 -2.19 1.17
C HIS A 215 -5.91 -3.07 1.69
N TRP A 216 -7.05 -2.44 1.89
CA TRP A 216 -8.32 -3.12 2.14
C TRP A 216 -9.33 -2.59 1.13
N SER A 217 -9.99 -3.49 0.40
CA SER A 217 -11.13 -3.15 -0.43
C SER A 217 -12.40 -3.75 0.15
N ARG A 218 -13.53 -3.06 -0.02
CA ARG A 218 -14.85 -3.62 0.27
C ARG A 218 -15.15 -4.83 -0.63
N ASP A 219 -14.53 -4.88 -1.79
CA ASP A 219 -14.67 -5.98 -2.77
C ASP A 219 -13.73 -7.16 -2.48
N ASP A 220 -12.88 -7.07 -1.45
CA ASP A 220 -12.07 -8.22 -1.04
C ASP A 220 -13.00 -9.35 -0.57
N PRO A 221 -12.76 -10.61 -0.98
CA PRO A 221 -13.54 -11.74 -0.51
C PRO A 221 -13.59 -11.80 1.01
N TRP A 222 -14.78 -12.11 1.55
CA TRP A 222 -15.04 -12.11 2.99
C TRP A 222 -14.09 -13.01 3.79
N TRP A 223 -13.55 -14.08 3.17
CA TRP A 223 -12.60 -14.99 3.79
C TRP A 223 -11.19 -14.42 3.96
N MET A 224 -10.84 -13.35 3.23
CA MET A 224 -9.50 -12.74 3.31
C MET A 224 -9.27 -12.02 4.63
N HIS A 225 -10.33 -11.48 5.23
CA HIS A 225 -10.26 -10.67 6.44
C HIS A 225 -11.27 -11.17 7.46
N GLY A 226 -10.82 -11.90 8.47
CA GLY A 226 -11.65 -12.32 9.59
C GLY A 226 -11.45 -11.41 10.80
N ARG A 227 -12.54 -11.16 11.52
CA ARG A 227 -12.50 -10.44 12.80
C ARG A 227 -13.52 -11.02 13.76
N ILE A 228 -13.02 -11.50 14.90
CA ILE A 228 -13.83 -11.97 16.02
C ILE A 228 -13.59 -11.02 17.19
N SER A 229 -14.64 -10.38 17.69
CA SER A 229 -14.57 -9.62 18.93
C SER A 229 -14.78 -10.55 20.12
N LEU A 230 -13.86 -10.49 21.08
CA LEU A 230 -13.95 -11.12 22.40
C LEU A 230 -14.45 -10.13 23.47
N ASP A 231 -14.74 -8.87 23.09
CA ASP A 231 -15.35 -7.89 23.99
C ASP A 231 -16.75 -8.35 24.41
N LEU A 232 -16.88 -8.76 25.67
CA LEU A 232 -18.15 -9.18 26.26
C LEU A 232 -19.20 -8.07 26.18
N VAL A 233 -18.81 -6.80 26.28
CA VAL A 233 -19.71 -5.65 26.15
C VAL A 233 -20.25 -5.59 24.71
N GLU A 234 -19.41 -5.88 23.71
CA GLU A 234 -19.85 -5.99 22.32
C GLU A 234 -20.79 -7.19 22.09
N LYS A 235 -20.54 -8.33 22.72
CA LYS A 235 -21.41 -9.50 22.63
C LYS A 235 -22.78 -9.28 23.29
N VAL A 236 -22.79 -8.67 24.47
CA VAL A 236 -24.01 -8.45 25.25
C VAL A 236 -24.82 -7.27 24.70
N PHE A 237 -24.18 -6.14 24.36
CA PHE A 237 -24.88 -4.90 24.00
C PHE A 237 -24.84 -4.54 22.51
N GLY A 238 -24.11 -5.31 21.71
CA GLY A 238 -23.87 -5.05 20.30
C GLY A 238 -22.68 -4.12 20.06
N ARG A 239 -22.22 -4.06 18.80
CA ARG A 239 -21.08 -3.22 18.40
C ARG A 239 -21.43 -1.74 18.45
N LYS A 240 -20.50 -0.92 18.94
CA LYS A 240 -20.59 0.54 18.85
C LYS A 240 -20.51 0.95 17.38
N ARG A 241 -21.56 1.58 16.87
CA ARG A 241 -21.67 1.98 15.46
C ARG A 241 -22.31 3.36 15.35
N TYR A 242 -22.03 4.02 14.24
CA TYR A 242 -22.78 5.18 13.80
C TYR A 242 -24.09 4.70 13.16
N SER A 243 -25.17 5.41 13.45
CA SER A 243 -26.44 5.33 12.73
C SER A 243 -26.90 6.74 12.43
N TYR A 244 -27.53 6.92 11.27
CA TYR A 244 -27.95 8.21 10.77
C TYR A 244 -29.46 8.18 10.57
N THR A 245 -30.12 9.28 10.87
CA THR A 245 -31.55 9.46 10.64
C THR A 245 -31.70 10.80 9.93
N ASP A 246 -32.25 10.77 8.72
CA ASP A 246 -32.50 11.98 7.95
C ASP A 246 -33.64 12.77 8.59
N HIS A 247 -33.45 14.09 8.70
CA HIS A 247 -34.43 15.00 9.30
C HIS A 247 -34.93 16.03 8.30
N ASP A 248 -34.03 16.63 7.53
CA ASP A 248 -34.38 17.69 6.59
C ASP A 248 -33.42 17.71 5.40
N THR A 249 -33.86 18.30 4.28
CA THR A 249 -33.05 18.46 3.07
C THR A 249 -33.17 19.86 2.53
N SER A 250 -32.05 20.42 2.08
CA SER A 250 -32.00 21.77 1.52
C SER A 250 -30.96 21.83 0.40
N ASP A 251 -31.26 22.53 -0.68
CA ASP A 251 -30.26 22.82 -1.71
C ASP A 251 -29.51 24.10 -1.35
N GLY A 252 -28.22 24.12 -1.67
CA GLY A 252 -27.35 25.22 -1.29
C GLY A 252 -26.21 25.44 -2.27
N LEU A 253 -25.63 26.64 -2.19
CA LEU A 253 -24.42 27.01 -2.93
C LEU A 253 -23.26 27.13 -1.94
N VAL A 254 -22.21 26.33 -2.14
CA VAL A 254 -20.96 26.44 -1.38
C VAL A 254 -20.05 27.41 -2.10
N CYS A 255 -19.76 28.54 -1.46
CA CYS A 255 -18.83 29.53 -1.97
C CYS A 255 -17.45 29.28 -1.37
N LEU A 256 -16.45 29.03 -2.22
CA LEU A 256 -15.06 28.87 -1.81
C LEU A 256 -14.36 30.23 -1.78
N GLY A 257 -13.26 30.34 -1.02
CA GLY A 257 -12.54 31.61 -0.82
C GLY A 257 -11.93 32.22 -2.10
N ASN A 258 -11.90 31.49 -3.21
CA ASN A 258 -11.45 31.95 -4.51
C ASN A 258 -12.59 32.39 -5.45
N GLY A 259 -13.82 32.50 -4.94
CA GLY A 259 -14.99 32.93 -5.71
C GLY A 259 -15.69 31.81 -6.48
N GLU A 260 -15.19 30.57 -6.43
CA GLU A 260 -15.91 29.42 -6.98
C GLU A 260 -17.19 29.14 -6.20
N VAL A 261 -18.25 28.83 -6.93
CA VAL A 261 -19.55 28.50 -6.36
C VAL A 261 -19.97 27.13 -6.86
N HIS A 262 -20.24 26.22 -5.92
CA HIS A 262 -20.61 24.84 -6.21
C HIS A 262 -22.02 24.53 -5.68
N PRO A 263 -22.96 24.11 -6.53
CA PRO A 263 -24.27 23.66 -6.08
C PRO A 263 -24.15 22.29 -5.38
N VAL A 264 -24.76 22.20 -4.20
CA VAL A 264 -24.79 20.99 -3.38
C VAL A 264 -26.20 20.75 -2.85
N ARG A 265 -26.56 19.48 -2.72
CA ARG A 265 -27.73 19.05 -1.96
C ARG A 265 -27.29 18.70 -0.55
N LEU A 266 -27.90 19.32 0.44
CA LEU A 266 -27.64 19.12 1.86
C LEU A 266 -28.74 18.23 2.47
N THR A 267 -28.34 17.28 3.30
CA THR A 267 -29.24 16.43 4.09
C THR A 267 -28.83 16.53 5.55
N LEU A 268 -29.68 17.16 6.37
CA LEU A 268 -29.51 17.22 7.81
C LEU A 268 -29.82 15.85 8.40
N GLN A 269 -28.85 15.30 9.11
CA GLN A 269 -28.93 13.98 9.73
C GLN A 269 -28.64 14.08 11.22
N ARG A 270 -29.44 13.38 12.03
CA ARG A 270 -29.06 13.11 13.42
C ARG A 270 -28.13 11.92 13.42
N GLN A 271 -26.88 12.15 13.74
CA GLN A 271 -25.89 11.11 13.93
C GLN A 271 -26.01 10.58 15.36
N ARG A 272 -26.17 9.26 15.49
CA ARG A 272 -26.10 8.55 16.75
C ARG A 272 -24.85 7.68 16.77
N LEU A 273 -24.00 7.87 17.79
CA LEU A 273 -22.86 7.01 18.10
C LEU A 273 -23.13 6.25 19.39
N GLY A 274 -23.43 4.96 19.28
CA GLY A 274 -23.78 4.16 20.45
C GLY A 274 -23.81 2.66 20.19
N ARG A 275 -24.14 1.90 21.22
CA ARG A 275 -24.43 0.46 21.11
C ARG A 275 -25.95 0.29 21.06
N PRO A 276 -26.48 -0.62 20.21
CA PRO A 276 -27.93 -0.78 20.04
C PRO A 276 -28.72 -0.97 21.34
N ARG A 277 -28.19 -1.74 22.30
CA ARG A 277 -28.87 -2.07 23.57
C ARG A 277 -28.52 -1.14 24.74
N LEU A 278 -27.75 -0.07 24.52
CA LEU A 278 -27.38 0.91 25.55
C LEU A 278 -27.70 2.33 25.06
N GLU A 279 -28.98 2.61 24.86
CA GLU A 279 -29.45 3.90 24.34
C GLU A 279 -29.12 5.07 25.26
N TRP A 280 -29.25 4.87 26.58
CA TRP A 280 -28.91 5.88 27.59
C TRP A 280 -27.43 6.31 27.60
N ARG A 281 -26.53 5.58 26.93
CA ARG A 281 -25.11 5.96 26.73
C ARG A 281 -24.81 6.45 25.30
N ALA A 282 -25.81 6.50 24.43
CA ALA A 282 -25.60 6.95 23.06
C ALA A 282 -25.27 8.45 23.05
N ARG A 283 -24.32 8.84 22.20
CA ARG A 283 -24.04 10.23 21.90
C ARG A 283 -24.75 10.61 20.63
N TYR A 284 -25.28 11.82 20.60
CA TYR A 284 -25.95 12.38 19.46
C TYR A 284 -25.23 13.66 19.03
N SER A 285 -25.11 13.83 17.73
CA SER A 285 -24.62 15.05 17.10
C SER A 285 -25.42 15.30 15.82
N TRP A 286 -25.42 16.54 15.35
CA TRP A 286 -25.97 16.85 14.04
C TRP A 286 -24.85 16.85 13.00
N VAL A 287 -25.10 16.17 11.90
CA VAL A 287 -24.22 16.19 10.74
C VAL A 287 -25.04 16.53 9.52
N VAL A 288 -24.41 17.23 8.58
CA VAL A 288 -24.99 17.51 7.28
C VAL A 288 -24.19 16.76 6.25
N GLU A 289 -24.82 15.76 5.65
CA GLU A 289 -24.31 15.10 4.45
C GLU A 289 -24.56 16.03 3.26
N TRP A 290 -23.54 16.24 2.44
CA TRP A 290 -23.67 16.99 1.21
C TRP A 290 -23.25 16.15 0.01
N VAL A 291 -23.95 16.36 -1.09
CA VAL A 291 -23.68 15.74 -2.38
C VAL A 291 -23.58 16.86 -3.41
N ALA A 292 -22.46 16.91 -4.14
CA ALA A 292 -22.32 17.83 -5.26
C ALA A 292 -23.35 17.50 -6.34
N ALA A 293 -23.92 18.54 -6.98
CA ALA A 293 -24.84 18.31 -8.09
C ALA A 293 -24.12 17.73 -9.32
N ASP A 294 -22.84 18.04 -9.49
CA ASP A 294 -21.99 17.49 -10.55
C ASP A 294 -21.30 16.19 -10.09
N SER A 295 -21.29 15.21 -11.00
CA SER A 295 -20.55 13.95 -10.89
C SER A 295 -19.05 14.11 -10.72
N GLU A 296 -18.45 15.22 -11.17
CA GLU A 296 -17.03 15.51 -10.95
C GLU A 296 -16.73 15.94 -9.51
N GLY A 297 -17.73 16.46 -8.79
CA GLY A 297 -17.61 16.95 -7.41
C GLY A 297 -16.84 18.26 -7.28
N ILE A 298 -16.65 18.72 -6.04
CA ILE A 298 -15.88 19.95 -5.78
C ILE A 298 -14.38 19.63 -5.88
N PRO A 299 -13.59 20.29 -6.77
CA PRO A 299 -12.19 19.96 -6.97
C PRO A 299 -11.34 20.18 -5.70
N VAL A 300 -10.61 19.15 -5.27
CA VAL A 300 -9.66 19.23 -4.13
C VAL A 300 -8.21 18.95 -4.52
N ARG A 301 -7.99 18.36 -5.70
CA ARG A 301 -6.68 18.11 -6.32
C ARG A 301 -6.83 17.95 -7.84
N PRO A 302 -5.73 18.02 -8.62
CA PRO A 302 -5.80 17.90 -10.07
C PRO A 302 -6.47 16.58 -10.51
N GLY A 303 -7.50 16.68 -11.36
CA GLY A 303 -8.22 15.54 -11.92
C GLY A 303 -9.10 14.75 -10.94
N ARG A 304 -9.36 15.25 -9.71
CA ARG A 304 -10.26 14.58 -8.77
C ARG A 304 -10.96 15.55 -7.82
N GLY A 305 -12.30 15.53 -7.84
CA GLY A 305 -13.15 16.23 -6.88
C GLY A 305 -13.71 15.34 -5.77
N THR A 306 -14.27 15.99 -4.75
CA THR A 306 -15.04 15.37 -3.67
C THR A 306 -16.51 15.45 -4.04
N VAL A 307 -17.13 14.28 -4.31
CA VAL A 307 -18.53 14.17 -4.76
C VAL A 307 -19.51 14.22 -3.59
N SER A 308 -19.13 13.63 -2.45
CA SER A 308 -19.92 13.70 -1.22
C SER A 308 -19.04 13.67 0.02
N ALA A 309 -19.52 14.31 1.08
CA ALA A 309 -18.92 14.24 2.41
C ALA A 309 -19.95 14.63 3.47
N ALA A 310 -19.55 14.57 4.74
CA ALA A 310 -20.33 15.13 5.84
C ALA A 310 -19.53 16.18 6.62
N VAL A 311 -20.24 17.15 7.19
CA VAL A 311 -19.74 18.15 8.15
C VAL A 311 -20.60 18.13 9.41
N GLU A 312 -20.02 18.42 10.56
CA GLU A 312 -20.76 18.55 11.82
C GLU A 312 -21.34 19.97 11.92
N VAL A 313 -22.53 20.11 12.51
CA VAL A 313 -23.17 21.40 12.76
C VAL A 313 -23.66 21.47 14.20
N ASP A 314 -23.64 22.67 14.78
CA ASP A 314 -24.02 22.86 16.18
C ASP A 314 -25.53 22.70 16.41
N ASP A 315 -25.90 22.23 17.60
CA ASP A 315 -27.29 22.10 18.02
C ASP A 315 -28.04 23.44 17.91
N ASP A 316 -27.41 24.56 18.26
CA ASP A 316 -27.99 25.91 18.19
C ASP A 316 -28.34 26.33 16.75
N ALA A 317 -27.48 25.98 15.77
CA ALA A 317 -27.75 26.25 14.36
C ALA A 317 -28.94 25.42 13.85
N VAL A 318 -29.13 24.21 14.36
CA VAL A 318 -30.29 23.38 14.03
C VAL A 318 -31.56 23.93 14.68
N THR A 319 -31.52 24.24 15.98
CA THR A 319 -32.68 24.77 16.71
C THR A 319 -33.16 26.12 16.16
N SER A 320 -32.24 26.97 15.70
CA SER A 320 -32.56 28.25 15.07
C SER A 320 -32.91 28.17 13.59
N GLY A 321 -32.86 26.98 12.97
CA GLY A 321 -33.10 26.79 11.53
C GLY A 321 -31.98 27.32 10.62
N GLN A 322 -30.81 27.65 11.17
CA GLN A 322 -29.65 28.20 10.45
C GLN A 322 -28.60 27.15 10.06
N TRP A 323 -28.94 25.86 10.18
CA TRP A 323 -28.04 24.75 9.88
C TRP A 323 -27.56 24.74 8.42
N GLY A 324 -28.37 25.19 7.46
CA GLY A 324 -28.01 25.26 6.05
C GLY A 324 -26.86 26.24 5.75
N PRO A 325 -26.96 27.52 6.14
CA PRO A 325 -25.83 28.46 6.13
C PRO A 325 -24.58 27.93 6.88
N ALA A 326 -24.74 27.40 8.09
CA ALA A 326 -23.63 26.88 8.88
C ALA A 326 -22.90 25.72 8.18
N ALA A 327 -23.66 24.76 7.63
CA ALA A 327 -23.09 23.64 6.89
C ALA A 327 -22.30 24.10 5.66
N ARG A 328 -22.82 25.05 4.88
CA ARG A 328 -22.12 25.58 3.70
C ARG A 328 -20.77 26.21 4.05
N ALA A 329 -20.71 26.95 5.15
CA ALA A 329 -19.45 27.51 5.66
C ALA A 329 -18.45 26.40 6.07
N ALA A 330 -18.92 25.39 6.81
CA ALA A 330 -18.09 24.26 7.23
C ALA A 330 -17.61 23.41 6.04
N ILE A 331 -18.42 23.24 4.98
CA ILE A 331 -18.01 22.57 3.75
C ILE A 331 -16.90 23.36 3.05
N ALA A 332 -17.08 24.67 2.91
CA ALA A 332 -16.07 25.53 2.29
C ALA A 332 -14.73 25.46 3.02
N GLU A 333 -14.75 25.49 4.36
CA GLU A 333 -13.56 25.34 5.20
C GLU A 333 -12.90 23.96 5.00
N LYS A 334 -13.68 22.88 5.04
CA LYS A 334 -13.17 21.52 4.84
C LYS A 334 -12.50 21.35 3.47
N ILE A 335 -13.14 21.85 2.41
CA ILE A 335 -12.57 21.83 1.06
C ILE A 335 -11.28 22.65 1.00
N ALA A 336 -11.24 23.83 1.63
CA ALA A 336 -10.02 24.64 1.70
C ALA A 336 -8.87 23.91 2.42
N GLN A 337 -9.15 23.23 3.53
CA GLN A 337 -8.17 22.41 4.25
C GLN A 337 -7.67 21.24 3.39
N GLU A 338 -8.55 20.55 2.67
CA GLU A 338 -8.17 19.48 1.75
C GLU A 338 -7.32 20.01 0.58
N ARG A 339 -7.70 21.13 -0.03
CA ARG A 339 -6.89 21.79 -1.08
C ARG A 339 -5.50 22.15 -0.58
N ALA A 340 -5.41 22.74 0.62
CA ALA A 340 -4.14 23.08 1.25
C ALA A 340 -3.27 21.83 1.49
N ARG A 341 -3.87 20.74 1.99
CA ARG A 341 -3.18 19.46 2.19
C ARG A 341 -2.59 18.87 0.91
N TYR A 342 -3.25 19.06 -0.23
CA TYR A 342 -2.78 18.58 -1.53
C TYR A 342 -2.00 19.63 -2.33
N GLY A 343 -1.77 20.83 -1.78
CA GLY A 343 -1.13 21.94 -2.51
C GLY A 343 -1.92 22.39 -3.74
N TYR A 344 -3.22 22.12 -3.79
CA TYR A 344 -4.05 22.47 -4.94
C TYR A 344 -4.38 23.95 -4.92
N ARG A 345 -3.99 24.64 -5.99
CA ARG A 345 -4.46 25.98 -6.32
C ARG A 345 -5.42 25.84 -7.48
N ALA A 346 -6.67 26.23 -7.24
CA ALA A 346 -7.62 26.31 -8.31
C ALA A 346 -7.14 27.29 -9.39
N PRO A 347 -7.44 27.04 -10.67
CA PRO A 347 -7.22 28.05 -11.70
C PRO A 347 -8.03 29.29 -11.33
N THR A 348 -7.35 30.42 -11.10
CA THR A 348 -7.99 31.73 -11.05
C THR A 348 -8.71 31.91 -12.38
N GLY A 349 -10.04 32.04 -12.34
CA GLY A 349 -10.85 32.20 -13.54
C GLY A 349 -10.26 33.28 -14.44
N THR A 350 -10.08 32.95 -15.70
CA THR A 350 -9.84 33.93 -16.76
C THR A 350 -10.96 34.97 -16.70
N GLU A 351 -10.56 36.24 -16.57
CA GLU A 351 -11.37 37.39 -16.94
C GLU A 351 -11.94 37.13 -18.34
N ASN A 352 -13.27 37.10 -18.44
CA ASN A 352 -13.98 37.31 -19.70
C ASN A 352 -14.43 38.77 -19.74
#